data_AF-A0A8S3IXS5-F1
#
_entry.id   AF-A0A8S3IXS5-F1
#
_cell.length_a   1.000
_cell.length_b   1.000
_cell.length_c   1.000
_cell.angle_alpha   90.00
_cell.angle_beta   90.00
_cell.angle_gamma   90.00
#
_symmetry.space_group_name_H-M   'P 1'
#
loop_
_entity.id
_entity.type
_entity.pdbx_description
1 polymer ?
#
loop_
_entity_poly.entity_id
_entity_poly.type
_entity_poly.pdbx_seq_one_letter_code
_entity_poly.pdbx_strand_id
1 'polypeptide(L)'
;DGMWEETFKTHKDSKPYGPSSIGVDVNFINFENVYGIPEHADAFSLRSTHDGDPYRLYNVDIFEYDLQNPMALYGSVPYMLAHSEHATVGFFWMNAAEGWIDVNHNKVRIDILID
;
A
#
# COMPACT_ATOMS: atom_id res chain seq x y z
N ASP A 1 -0.12 3.48 -22.38
CA ASP A 1 -0.17 2.02 -22.52
C ASP A 1 -0.58 1.38 -21.19
N GLY A 2 -1.26 0.22 -21.21
CA GLY A 2 -1.73 -0.48 -19.99
C GLY A 2 -3.11 -0.08 -19.45
N MET A 3 -3.84 0.81 -20.11
CA MET A 3 -5.21 1.21 -19.69
C MET A 3 -6.28 0.15 -20.00
N TRP A 4 -5.96 -0.79 -20.88
CA TRP A 4 -6.82 -1.89 -21.30
C TRP A 4 -6.01 -3.16 -21.14
N GLU A 5 -6.18 -4.13 -22.03
CA GLU A 5 -5.41 -5.37 -22.06
C GLU A 5 -3.91 -5.17 -21.74
N GLU A 6 -3.42 -5.95 -20.78
CA GLU A 6 -2.05 -5.90 -20.28
C GLU A 6 -1.42 -7.29 -20.25
N THR A 7 -0.09 -7.36 -20.19
CA THR A 7 0.63 -8.64 -20.18
C THR A 7 1.76 -8.59 -19.17
N PHE A 8 1.72 -9.50 -18.20
CA PHE A 8 2.80 -9.71 -17.24
C PHE A 8 3.43 -11.09 -17.45
N LYS A 9 4.72 -11.09 -17.84
CA LYS A 9 5.44 -12.29 -18.28
C LYS A 9 4.68 -12.98 -19.42
N THR A 10 4.13 -14.15 -19.20
CA THR A 10 3.35 -14.94 -20.17
C THR A 10 1.84 -14.83 -19.96
N HIS A 11 1.39 -14.11 -18.93
CA HIS A 11 -0.01 -13.97 -18.58
C HIS A 11 -0.56 -12.69 -19.15
N LYS A 12 -1.76 -12.79 -19.73
CA LYS A 12 -2.42 -11.71 -20.43
C LYS A 12 -3.75 -11.43 -19.73
N ASP A 13 -3.88 -10.24 -19.16
CA ASP A 13 -5.15 -9.75 -18.63
C ASP A 13 -5.89 -8.98 -19.73
N SER A 14 -7.14 -9.36 -19.97
CA SER A 14 -8.01 -8.73 -20.97
C SER A 14 -8.60 -7.38 -20.53
N LYS A 15 -8.61 -7.08 -19.21
CA LYS A 15 -9.14 -5.84 -18.61
C LYS A 15 -10.42 -5.32 -19.30
N PRO A 16 -11.53 -6.09 -19.28
CA PRO A 16 -12.72 -5.82 -20.09
C PRO A 16 -13.45 -4.52 -19.70
N TYR A 17 -13.23 -4.05 -18.47
CA TYR A 17 -13.83 -2.83 -17.94
C TYR A 17 -12.89 -1.61 -17.99
N GLY A 18 -11.68 -1.77 -18.51
CA GLY A 18 -10.71 -0.69 -18.59
C GLY A 18 -10.27 -0.19 -17.20
N PRO A 19 -9.79 1.06 -17.11
CA PRO A 19 -9.27 1.62 -15.86
C PRO A 19 -10.39 1.86 -14.85
N SER A 20 -10.26 1.33 -13.64
CA SER A 20 -11.27 1.47 -12.58
C SER A 20 -10.69 1.79 -11.20
N SER A 21 -9.44 2.28 -11.16
CA SER A 21 -8.71 2.63 -9.93
C SER A 21 -9.32 3.78 -9.14
N ILE A 22 -9.10 3.77 -7.83
CA ILE A 22 -9.55 4.82 -6.89
C ILE A 22 -8.42 5.16 -5.91
N GLY A 23 -8.23 6.46 -5.63
CA GLY A 23 -7.17 6.92 -4.74
C GLY A 23 -7.67 7.97 -3.75
N VAL A 24 -6.99 8.08 -2.60
CA VAL A 24 -7.27 9.09 -1.58
C VAL A 24 -5.99 9.52 -0.85
N ASP A 25 -5.86 10.82 -0.60
CA ASP A 25 -4.81 11.36 0.27
C ASP A 25 -5.33 11.50 1.70
N VAL A 26 -4.58 10.99 2.69
CA VAL A 26 -4.96 11.03 4.12
C VAL A 26 -3.85 11.66 4.94
N ASN A 27 -4.10 12.85 5.48
CA ASN A 27 -3.13 13.55 6.32
C ASN A 27 -3.43 13.34 7.81
N PHE A 28 -2.52 12.67 8.52
CA PHE A 28 -2.55 12.58 9.97
C PHE A 28 -1.90 13.81 10.60
N ILE A 29 -2.70 14.83 10.90
CA ILE A 29 -2.19 16.11 11.42
C ILE A 29 -1.64 15.96 12.84
N ASN A 30 -0.41 16.44 13.07
CA ASN A 30 0.34 16.34 14.33
C ASN A 30 0.74 14.90 14.72
N PHE A 31 0.98 14.04 13.74
CA PHE A 31 1.55 12.71 13.94
C PHE A 31 2.85 12.57 13.14
N GLU A 32 3.89 12.03 13.77
CA GLU A 32 5.20 11.83 13.13
C GLU A 32 5.35 10.42 12.56
N ASN A 33 4.62 9.45 13.12
CA ASN A 33 4.77 8.03 12.81
C ASN A 33 3.41 7.40 12.51
N VAL A 34 3.41 6.50 11.53
CA VAL A 34 2.28 5.65 11.16
C VAL A 34 2.69 4.18 11.14
N TYR A 35 1.72 3.31 11.40
CA TYR A 35 1.92 1.88 11.64
C TYR A 35 0.82 1.08 10.96
N GLY A 36 1.03 -0.22 10.80
CA GLY A 36 0.02 -1.16 10.30
C GLY A 36 0.27 -1.55 8.86
N ILE A 37 -0.80 -1.62 8.08
CA ILE A 37 -0.84 -2.12 6.70
C ILE A 37 -0.03 -3.41 6.46
N PRO A 38 -0.08 -4.42 7.36
CA PRO A 38 0.67 -5.65 7.16
C PRO A 38 0.14 -6.39 5.91
N GLU A 39 0.91 -7.29 5.30
CA GLU A 39 2.14 -7.93 5.81
C GLU A 39 3.40 -7.52 5.00
N HIS A 40 4.41 -6.98 5.71
CA HIS A 40 5.71 -6.61 5.14
C HIS A 40 6.83 -7.03 6.09
N ALA A 41 7.94 -7.50 5.53
CA ALA A 41 9.14 -7.80 6.29
C ALA A 41 9.95 -6.51 6.57
N ASP A 42 9.32 -5.53 7.20
CA ASP A 42 9.87 -4.18 7.38
C ASP A 42 9.77 -3.69 8.85
N ALA A 43 10.23 -2.48 9.11
CA ALA A 43 10.11 -1.82 10.41
C ALA A 43 8.63 -1.65 10.83
N PHE A 44 8.39 -1.69 12.14
CA PHE A 44 7.05 -1.50 12.69
C PHE A 44 6.48 -0.10 12.41
N SER A 45 7.30 0.94 12.58
CA SER A 45 6.99 2.29 12.08
C SER A 45 7.27 2.34 10.59
N LEU A 46 6.27 2.70 9.79
CA LEU A 46 6.38 2.71 8.35
C LEU A 46 7.37 3.79 7.90
N ARG A 47 8.23 3.41 6.97
CA ARG A 47 9.25 4.30 6.41
C ARG A 47 8.63 5.20 5.34
N SER A 48 9.27 6.32 5.07
CA SER A 48 8.91 7.16 3.93
C SER A 48 9.18 6.41 2.63
N THR A 49 8.24 6.42 1.70
CA THR A 49 8.34 5.81 0.36
C THR A 49 8.80 6.81 -0.70
N HIS A 50 9.06 8.08 -0.33
CA HIS A 50 9.45 9.14 -1.27
C HIS A 50 10.62 8.77 -2.21
N ASP A 51 11.60 8.03 -1.70
CA ASP A 51 12.81 7.65 -2.45
C ASP A 51 12.80 6.17 -2.89
N GLY A 52 11.64 5.50 -2.83
CA GLY A 52 11.53 4.07 -3.10
C GLY A 52 10.15 3.62 -3.57
N ASP A 53 9.88 2.33 -3.44
CA ASP A 53 8.59 1.75 -3.82
C ASP A 53 7.52 1.97 -2.73
N PRO A 54 6.24 2.14 -3.10
CA PRO A 54 5.15 2.16 -2.14
C PRO A 54 4.95 0.79 -1.49
N TYR A 55 4.35 0.78 -0.29
CA TYR A 55 3.92 -0.46 0.35
C TYR A 55 2.81 -1.11 -0.50
N ARG A 56 3.05 -2.34 -0.96
CA ARG A 56 2.07 -3.08 -1.77
C ARG A 56 1.20 -3.96 -0.88
N LEU A 57 -0.10 -3.94 -1.13
CA LEU A 57 -1.09 -4.85 -0.53
C LEU A 57 -1.64 -5.74 -1.63
N TYR A 58 -1.06 -6.93 -1.75
CA TYR A 58 -1.51 -7.96 -2.68
C TYR A 58 -1.01 -9.31 -2.20
N ASN A 59 -1.91 -10.19 -1.77
CA ASN A 59 -1.51 -11.48 -1.20
C ASN A 59 -0.77 -12.34 -2.24
N VAL A 60 0.53 -12.53 -2.04
CA VAL A 60 1.41 -13.22 -2.99
C VAL A 60 2.35 -14.17 -2.25
N ASP A 61 2.66 -15.28 -2.91
CA ASP A 61 3.71 -16.20 -2.48
C ASP A 61 5.08 -15.72 -2.99
N ILE A 62 5.84 -15.02 -2.13
CA ILE A 62 7.22 -14.60 -2.42
C ILE A 62 8.19 -15.61 -1.81
N PHE A 63 8.83 -16.37 -2.69
CA PHE A 63 9.94 -17.24 -2.35
C PHE A 63 11.15 -16.42 -1.88
N GLU A 64 11.73 -16.79 -0.74
CA GLU A 64 12.92 -16.15 -0.15
C GLU A 64 12.81 -14.62 -0.08
N TYR A 65 11.76 -14.11 0.59
CA TYR A 65 11.55 -12.67 0.73
C TYR A 65 12.72 -11.96 1.41
N ASP A 66 13.01 -10.74 0.95
CA ASP A 66 14.01 -9.86 1.54
C ASP A 66 13.45 -9.09 2.75
N LEU A 67 14.35 -8.69 3.65
CA LEU A 67 14.03 -7.83 4.79
C LEU A 67 14.14 -6.35 4.42
N GLN A 68 13.45 -5.50 5.18
CA GLN A 68 13.42 -4.04 5.04
C GLN A 68 12.95 -3.60 3.65
N ASN A 69 11.91 -4.26 3.14
CA ASN A 69 11.40 -4.10 1.80
C ASN A 69 9.86 -3.91 1.80
N PRO A 70 9.31 -2.93 1.05
CA PRO A 70 7.86 -2.67 0.97
C PRO A 70 7.07 -3.65 0.06
N MET A 71 7.72 -4.67 -0.51
CA MET A 71 7.05 -5.72 -1.29
C MET A 71 5.95 -6.45 -0.48
N ALA A 72 4.81 -6.70 -1.12
CA ALA A 72 3.70 -7.44 -0.53
C ALA A 72 4.09 -8.88 -0.16
N LEU A 73 3.51 -9.41 0.92
CA LEU A 73 3.65 -10.81 1.34
C LEU A 73 2.30 -11.54 1.30
N TYR A 74 2.06 -12.45 2.24
CA TYR A 74 0.99 -13.45 2.16
C TYR A 74 -0.37 -12.91 2.62
N GLY A 75 -0.37 -11.93 3.52
CA GLY A 75 -1.57 -11.27 4.03
C GLY A 75 -1.61 -9.78 3.73
N SER A 76 -2.83 -9.23 3.67
CA SER A 76 -3.08 -7.80 3.53
C SER A 76 -4.17 -7.38 4.50
N VAL A 77 -3.87 -6.42 5.37
CA VAL A 77 -4.85 -5.77 6.25
C VAL A 77 -4.76 -4.26 6.01
N PRO A 78 -5.67 -3.63 5.23
CA PRO A 78 -5.59 -2.22 4.84
C PRO A 78 -6.03 -1.27 5.97
N TYR A 79 -5.36 -1.37 7.12
CA TYR A 79 -5.59 -0.57 8.31
C TYR A 79 -4.30 0.12 8.74
N MET A 80 -4.36 1.45 8.87
CA MET A 80 -3.25 2.27 9.32
C MET A 80 -3.59 2.96 10.64
N LEU A 81 -2.61 3.03 11.53
CA LEU A 81 -2.69 3.70 12.82
C LEU A 81 -1.68 4.83 12.86
N ALA A 82 -2.07 5.99 13.38
CA ALA A 82 -1.16 7.08 13.73
C ALA A 82 -1.22 7.32 15.24
N HIS A 83 -0.06 7.37 15.90
CA HIS A 83 0.05 7.52 17.35
C HIS A 83 0.99 8.66 17.74
N SER A 84 0.59 9.46 18.72
CA SER A 84 1.39 10.50 19.37
C SER A 84 1.11 10.52 20.88
N GLU A 85 1.87 11.31 21.64
CA GLU A 85 1.64 11.46 23.09
C GLU A 85 0.24 12.02 23.43
N HIS A 86 -0.40 12.70 22.49
CA HIS A 86 -1.67 13.39 22.72
C HIS A 86 -2.89 12.61 22.22
N ALA A 87 -2.74 11.77 21.19
CA ALA A 87 -3.87 11.09 20.57
C ALA A 87 -3.45 9.83 19.81
N THR A 88 -4.44 9.01 19.48
CA THR A 88 -4.30 7.91 18.51
C THR A 88 -5.48 7.96 17.57
N VAL A 89 -5.22 7.88 16.27
CA VAL A 89 -6.24 7.83 15.23
C VAL A 89 -5.94 6.68 14.28
N GLY A 90 -6.96 6.20 13.58
CA GLY A 90 -6.81 5.12 12.62
C GLY A 90 -7.61 5.38 11.36
N PHE A 91 -7.13 4.81 10.26
CA PHE A 91 -7.76 4.82 8.96
C PHE A 91 -7.88 3.39 8.47
N PHE A 92 -9.12 2.94 8.22
CA PHE A 92 -9.39 1.64 7.63
C PHE A 92 -9.90 1.84 6.20
N TRP A 93 -9.11 1.38 5.23
CA TRP A 93 -9.50 1.40 3.84
C TRP A 93 -10.14 0.06 3.48
N MET A 94 -11.47 0.00 3.51
CA MET A 94 -12.23 -1.24 3.29
C MET A 94 -12.29 -1.59 1.79
N ASN A 95 -11.18 -2.11 1.25
CA ASN A 95 -11.06 -2.55 -0.13
C ASN A 95 -10.25 -3.87 -0.19
N ALA A 96 -10.62 -4.75 -1.11
CA ALA A 96 -10.03 -6.07 -1.29
C ALA A 96 -9.21 -6.23 -2.59
N ALA A 97 -9.19 -5.22 -3.45
CA ALA A 97 -8.36 -5.18 -4.64
C ALA A 97 -6.88 -4.98 -4.29
N GLU A 98 -6.01 -5.12 -5.29
CA GLU A 98 -4.61 -4.71 -5.17
C GLU A 98 -4.49 -3.25 -4.73
N GLY A 99 -3.52 -2.95 -3.88
CA GLY A 99 -3.31 -1.58 -3.42
C GLY A 99 -1.86 -1.19 -3.22
N TRP A 100 -1.61 0.11 -3.33
CA TRP A 100 -0.31 0.72 -3.10
C TRP A 100 -0.45 1.87 -2.10
N ILE A 101 0.49 1.99 -1.18
CA ILE A 101 0.43 2.99 -0.11
C ILE A 101 1.76 3.73 -0.06
N ASP A 102 1.68 5.03 -0.37
CA ASP A 102 2.77 5.96 -0.23
C ASP A 102 2.76 6.62 1.15
N VAL A 103 3.89 6.57 1.83
CA VAL A 103 4.07 7.21 3.14
C VAL A 103 5.08 8.34 2.98
N ASN A 104 4.71 9.54 3.41
CA ASN A 104 5.65 10.63 3.61
C ASN A 104 5.47 11.14 5.04
N HIS A 105 6.56 11.33 5.78
CA HIS A 105 6.50 11.70 7.21
C HIS A 105 5.87 13.09 7.45
N ASN A 106 5.60 13.87 6.39
CA ASN A 106 4.77 15.08 6.46
C ASN A 106 3.32 14.86 5.98
N LYS A 107 3.03 13.80 5.21
CA LYS A 107 1.74 13.49 4.54
C LYS A 107 1.64 12.00 4.17
N VAL A 108 0.53 11.32 4.45
CA VAL A 108 0.34 9.94 3.92
C VAL A 108 -0.56 9.99 2.69
N ARG A 109 -0.18 9.28 1.62
CA ARG A 109 -0.92 9.20 0.36
C ARG A 109 -1.25 7.74 0.04
N ILE A 110 -2.52 7.41 -0.15
CA ILE A 110 -2.96 6.04 -0.41
C ILE A 110 -3.52 5.99 -1.83
N ASP A 111 -2.78 5.37 -2.75
CA ASP A 111 -3.18 5.24 -4.16
C ASP A 111 -3.52 3.78 -4.46
N ILE A 112 -4.79 3.47 -4.70
CA ILE A 112 -5.21 2.10 -5.01
C ILE A 112 -5.50 1.95 -6.50
N LEU A 113 -4.68 1.13 -7.13
CA LEU A 113 -4.90 0.67 -8.50
C LEU A 113 -5.87 -0.51 -8.45
N ILE A 114 -7.12 -0.26 -8.83
CA ILE A 114 -8.02 -1.34 -9.24
C ILE A 114 -7.78 -1.53 -10.73
N ASP A 115 -7.06 -2.60 -11.05
CA ASP A 115 -6.94 -3.13 -12.40
C ASP A 115 -8.17 -3.97 -12.78
#